data_AF-A0A972DLA6-F1
#
_entry.id   AF-A0A972DLA6-F1
#
_cell.length_a   1.000
_cell.length_b   1.000
_cell.length_c   1.000
_cell.angle_alpha   90.00
_cell.angle_beta   90.00
_cell.angle_gamma   90.00
#
_symmetry.space_group_name_H-M   'P 1'
#
loop_
_entity.id
_entity.type
_entity.pdbx_description
1 polymer ?
#
loop_
_entity_poly.entity_id
_entity_poly.type
_entity_poly.pdbx_seq_one_letter_code
_entity_poly.pdbx_strand_id
1 'polypeptide(L)'
;DCRDATLSGLQVTAAAEPQGALILRRCRRVNVTGCTILDSDGCGILLEEAEGVRLSGCLVRDDRPSNEPPIALRVAGGSGNMIVGNMLVGETEIAAGSGLVEGNYGGVARTR
;
A
#
# COMPACT_ATOMS: atom_id res chain seq x y z
N ASP A 1 -10.57 1.52 11.27
CA ASP A 1 -10.20 1.32 12.69
C ASP A 1 -10.25 -0.17 12.99
N CYS A 2 -9.11 -0.83 12.90
CA CYS A 2 -8.95 -2.27 13.17
C CYS A 2 -7.64 -2.49 13.94
N ARG A 3 -7.56 -3.54 14.76
CA ARG A 3 -6.37 -3.87 15.54
C ARG A 3 -6.12 -5.37 15.52
N ASP A 4 -4.85 -5.76 15.54
CA ASP A 4 -4.43 -7.16 15.71
C ASP A 4 -4.99 -8.10 14.63
N ALA A 5 -4.90 -7.66 13.37
CA ALA A 5 -5.47 -8.35 12.23
C ALA A 5 -4.41 -8.90 11.28
N THR A 6 -4.76 -9.95 10.56
CA THR A 6 -3.95 -10.49 9.45
C THR A 6 -4.79 -10.56 8.20
N LEU A 7 -4.29 -9.95 7.13
CA LEU A 7 -4.76 -10.09 5.76
C LEU A 7 -3.66 -10.82 4.98
N SER A 8 -3.98 -11.98 4.42
CA SER A 8 -3.00 -12.77 3.69
C SER A 8 -3.62 -13.49 2.50
N GLY A 9 -2.87 -13.55 1.40
CA GLY A 9 -3.25 -14.31 0.19
C GLY A 9 -4.51 -13.79 -0.50
N LEU A 10 -4.88 -12.53 -0.29
CA LEU A 10 -6.06 -11.92 -0.90
C LEU A 10 -5.73 -11.40 -2.30
N GLN A 11 -6.68 -11.52 -3.21
CA GLN A 11 -6.64 -10.82 -4.49
C GLN A 11 -7.76 -9.79 -4.56
N VAL A 12 -7.41 -8.53 -4.84
CA VAL A 12 -8.34 -7.43 -5.09
C VAL A 12 -8.07 -6.92 -6.49
N THR A 13 -9.11 -6.78 -7.31
CA THR A 13 -9.00 -6.32 -8.69
C THR A 13 -10.19 -5.45 -9.06
N ALA A 14 -9.99 -4.46 -9.94
CA ALA A 14 -11.04 -3.58 -10.44
C ALA A 14 -11.87 -2.93 -9.33
N ALA A 15 -11.25 -2.60 -8.19
CA ALA A 15 -11.92 -1.86 -7.14
C ALA A 15 -12.15 -0.42 -7.62
N ALA A 16 -13.39 0.05 -7.50
CA ALA A 16 -13.80 1.39 -7.93
C ALA A 16 -13.78 2.43 -6.79
N GLU A 17 -13.08 2.13 -5.69
CA GLU A 17 -12.98 3.04 -4.55
C GLU A 17 -11.92 4.12 -4.85
N PRO A 18 -12.27 5.41 -4.81
CA PRO A 18 -11.41 6.49 -5.33
C PRO A 18 -10.17 6.82 -4.49
N GLN A 19 -10.12 6.40 -3.23
CA GLN A 19 -8.97 6.57 -2.33
C GLN A 19 -7.99 5.42 -2.47
N GLY A 20 -8.49 4.19 -2.62
CA GLY A 20 -7.68 3.04 -3.02
C GLY A 20 -8.32 1.68 -2.83
N ALA A 21 -7.69 0.65 -3.39
CA ALA A 21 -8.26 -0.70 -3.45
C ALA A 21 -8.24 -1.43 -2.09
N LEU A 22 -7.17 -1.27 -1.31
CA LEU A 22 -7.07 -1.74 0.06
C LEU A 22 -6.75 -0.57 0.99
N ILE A 23 -7.67 -0.29 1.91
CA ILE A 23 -7.59 0.87 2.79
C ILE A 23 -7.47 0.41 4.25
N LEU A 24 -6.37 0.79 4.91
CA LEU A 24 -6.16 0.63 6.34
C LEU A 24 -6.10 2.01 7.01
N ARG A 25 -7.25 2.46 7.50
CA ARG A 25 -7.42 3.74 8.22
C ARG A 25 -7.40 3.54 9.73
N ARG A 26 -6.51 4.26 10.42
CA ARG A 26 -6.34 4.23 11.89
C ARG A 26 -6.28 2.80 12.42
N CYS A 27 -5.48 1.98 11.75
CA CYS A 27 -5.28 0.58 12.08
C CYS A 27 -3.98 0.39 12.84
N ARG A 28 -3.92 -0.62 13.73
CA ARG A 28 -2.73 -0.88 14.55
C ARG A 28 -2.37 -2.35 14.63
N ARG A 29 -1.09 -2.69 14.46
CA ARG A 29 -0.56 -4.07 14.50
C ARG A 29 -1.28 -4.98 13.50
N VAL A 30 -1.21 -4.62 12.23
CA VAL A 30 -1.84 -5.37 11.13
C VAL A 30 -0.77 -5.97 10.24
N ASN A 31 -0.90 -7.26 9.91
CA ASN A 31 -0.09 -7.92 8.89
C ASN A 31 -0.86 -7.94 7.57
N VAL A 32 -0.26 -7.42 6.50
CA VAL A 32 -0.73 -7.53 5.12
C VAL A 32 0.36 -8.24 4.33
N THR A 33 0.12 -9.50 3.96
CA THR A 33 1.19 -10.35 3.41
C THR A 33 0.75 -11.21 2.23
N GLY A 34 1.53 -11.24 1.16
CA GLY A 34 1.23 -12.11 0.03
C GLY A 34 -0.06 -11.76 -0.72
N CYS A 35 -0.55 -10.53 -0.58
CA CYS A 35 -1.73 -10.05 -1.29
C CYS A 35 -1.38 -9.52 -2.69
N THR A 36 -2.35 -9.60 -3.60
CA THR A 36 -2.27 -9.09 -4.97
C THR A 36 -3.36 -8.05 -5.21
N ILE A 37 -2.97 -6.84 -5.59
CA ILE A 37 -3.87 -5.70 -5.81
C ILE A 37 -3.67 -5.18 -7.23
N LEU A 38 -4.71 -5.24 -8.05
CA LEU A 38 -4.62 -5.02 -9.50
C LEU A 38 -5.66 -4.03 -10.02
N ASP A 39 -5.26 -3.19 -10.97
CA ASP A 39 -6.14 -2.48 -11.91
C ASP A 39 -7.33 -1.78 -11.23
N SER A 40 -7.05 -1.03 -10.17
CA SER A 40 -8.06 -0.43 -9.29
C SER A 40 -7.93 1.09 -9.25
N ASP A 41 -9.04 1.76 -9.03
CA ASP A 41 -9.07 3.21 -8.91
C ASP A 41 -8.37 3.69 -7.64
N GLY A 42 -8.02 4.98 -7.61
CA GLY A 42 -7.25 5.56 -6.52
C GLY A 42 -5.82 5.01 -6.47
N CYS A 43 -5.32 4.74 -5.26
CA CYS A 43 -4.06 4.02 -5.09
C CYS A 43 -4.29 2.52 -4.88
N GLY A 44 -3.28 1.69 -5.11
CA GLY A 44 -3.39 0.26 -4.82
C GLY A 44 -3.64 0.01 -3.33
N ILE A 45 -2.76 0.52 -2.47
CA ILE A 45 -2.90 0.39 -1.01
C ILE A 45 -2.78 1.76 -0.35
N LEU A 46 -3.75 2.07 0.53
CA LEU A 46 -3.74 3.24 1.39
C LEU A 46 -3.53 2.84 2.84
N LEU A 47 -2.42 3.30 3.43
CA LEU A 47 -2.21 3.32 4.88
C LEU A 47 -2.41 4.76 5.36
N GLU A 48 -3.45 5.01 6.15
CA GLU A 48 -3.74 6.36 6.65
C GLU A 48 -3.82 6.33 8.17
N GLU A 49 -2.92 7.08 8.81
CA GLU A 49 -2.72 7.08 10.26
C GLU A 49 -2.59 5.66 10.84
N ALA A 50 -1.85 4.80 10.14
CA ALA A 50 -1.69 3.40 10.51
C ALA A 50 -0.38 3.18 11.29
N GLU A 51 -0.43 2.35 12.33
CA GLU A 51 0.70 2.10 13.22
C GLU A 51 1.11 0.63 13.29
N GLY A 52 2.39 0.35 13.14
CA GLY A 52 2.90 -1.02 13.27
C GLY A 52 2.30 -1.98 12.24
N VAL A 53 2.00 -1.49 11.03
CA VAL A 53 1.57 -2.33 9.91
C VAL A 53 2.78 -2.96 9.26
N ARG A 54 2.75 -4.28 9.06
CA ARG A 54 3.71 -4.99 8.22
C ARG A 54 3.07 -5.27 6.87
N LEU A 55 3.55 -4.59 5.83
CA LEU A 55 3.19 -4.82 4.44
C LEU A 55 4.36 -5.51 3.73
N SER A 56 4.22 -6.81 3.41
CA SER A 56 5.33 -7.56 2.83
C SER A 56 4.93 -8.66 1.85
N GLY A 57 5.73 -8.84 0.79
CA GLY A 57 5.48 -9.87 -0.22
C GLY A 57 4.22 -9.60 -1.06
N CYS A 58 3.74 -8.36 -1.10
CA CYS A 58 2.58 -7.99 -1.89
C CYS A 58 2.96 -7.59 -3.31
N LEU A 59 2.05 -7.86 -4.25
CA LEU A 59 2.11 -7.38 -5.63
C LEU A 59 1.04 -6.31 -5.80
N VAL A 60 1.45 -5.10 -6.17
CA VAL A 60 0.56 -3.97 -6.43
C VAL A 60 0.90 -3.35 -7.77
N ARG A 61 -0.08 -3.32 -8.68
CA ARG A 61 0.14 -2.89 -10.07
C ARG A 61 -1.17 -2.43 -10.69
N ASP A 62 -1.10 -1.45 -11.58
CA ASP A 62 -2.19 -1.07 -12.47
C ASP A 62 -1.67 -1.02 -13.90
N ASP A 63 -2.22 -1.87 -14.76
CA ASP A 63 -1.86 -2.02 -16.16
C ASP A 63 -2.84 -1.37 -17.12
N ARG A 64 -3.88 -0.72 -16.60
CA ARG A 64 -4.84 0.00 -17.43
C ARG A 64 -4.13 1.18 -18.12
N PRO A 65 -4.50 1.47 -19.38
CA PRO A 65 -3.93 2.62 -20.08
C PRO A 65 -4.20 3.92 -19.31
N SER A 66 -3.13 4.64 -18.98
CA SER A 66 -3.20 5.92 -18.27
C SER A 66 -2.12 6.87 -18.81
N ASN A 67 -2.42 8.17 -18.79
CA ASN A 67 -1.45 9.21 -19.10
C ASN A 67 -0.52 9.54 -17.91
N GLU A 68 -0.88 9.06 -16.72
CA GLU A 68 -0.14 9.28 -15.48
C GLU A 68 0.26 7.94 -14.85
N PRO A 69 1.46 7.84 -14.24
CA PRO A 69 1.84 6.65 -13.48
C PRO A 69 0.85 6.38 -12.34
N PRO A 70 0.41 5.13 -12.12
CA PRO A 70 -0.49 4.79 -11.03
C PRO A 70 0.22 4.93 -9.68
N ILE A 71 -0.53 5.19 -8.61
CA ILE A 71 0.01 5.21 -7.25
C ILE A 71 -0.15 3.81 -6.65
N ALA A 72 0.94 3.06 -6.53
CA ALA A 72 0.90 1.72 -5.98
C ALA A 72 0.65 1.74 -4.47
N LEU A 73 1.31 2.65 -3.76
CA LEU A 73 1.22 2.73 -2.30
C LEU A 73 1.18 4.20 -1.87
N ARG A 74 0.23 4.52 -1.00
CA ARG A 74 0.18 5.77 -0.26
C ARG A 74 0.20 5.49 1.25
N VAL A 75 1.14 6.13 1.94
CA VAL A 75 1.24 6.16 3.40
C VAL A 75 1.06 7.59 3.87
N ALA A 76 -0.15 7.90 4.36
CA ALA A 76 -0.56 9.20 4.85
C ALA A 76 -0.56 9.21 6.38
N GLY A 77 0.61 9.41 6.98
CA GLY A 77 0.78 9.47 8.44
C GLY A 77 0.96 8.11 9.12
N GLY A 78 0.84 8.11 10.44
CA GLY A 78 1.16 6.94 11.28
C GLY A 78 2.65 6.73 11.52
N SER A 79 3.02 5.61 12.17
CA SER A 79 4.40 5.33 12.56
C SER A 79 4.72 3.85 12.76
N GLY A 80 6.01 3.50 12.73
CA GLY A 80 6.47 2.14 13.03
C GLY A 80 6.02 1.09 12.01
N ASN A 81 5.62 1.51 10.81
CA ASN A 81 5.25 0.58 9.74
C ASN A 81 6.50 -0.07 9.12
N MET A 82 6.33 -1.27 8.59
CA MET A 82 7.37 -2.01 7.86
C MET A 82 6.82 -2.39 6.49
N ILE A 83 7.31 -1.72 5.46
CA ILE A 83 6.90 -1.92 4.07
C ILE A 83 8.11 -2.48 3.32
N VAL A 84 8.18 -3.80 3.21
CA VAL A 84 9.40 -4.49 2.75
C VAL A 84 9.11 -5.64 1.80
N GLY A 85 9.97 -5.83 0.81
CA GLY A 85 9.90 -6.99 -0.09
C GLY A 85 8.62 -7.05 -0.92
N ASN A 86 8.07 -5.90 -1.32
CA ASN A 86 6.88 -5.83 -2.17
C ASN A 86 7.28 -5.52 -3.62
N MET A 87 6.41 -5.89 -4.56
CA MET A 87 6.46 -5.43 -5.94
C MET A 87 5.42 -4.31 -6.09
N LEU A 88 5.88 -3.06 -6.13
CA LEU A 88 5.06 -1.85 -6.19
C LEU A 88 5.25 -1.20 -7.57
N VAL A 89 4.43 -1.55 -8.54
CA VAL A 89 4.54 -1.01 -9.90
C VAL A 89 3.73 0.28 -9.99
N GLY A 90 4.44 1.41 -10.06
CA GLY A 90 3.87 2.75 -10.04
C GLY A 90 4.71 3.70 -9.18
N GLU A 91 4.10 4.79 -8.75
CA GLU A 91 4.65 5.71 -7.75
C GLU A 91 4.35 5.24 -6.33
N THR A 92 5.17 5.70 -5.39
CA THR A 92 4.91 5.57 -3.96
C THR A 92 4.95 6.93 -3.28
N GLU A 93 3.98 7.18 -2.41
CA GLU A 93 3.87 8.41 -1.62
C GLU A 93 4.00 8.04 -0.14
N ILE A 94 5.14 8.35 0.47
CA ILE A 94 5.46 7.93 1.83
C ILE A 94 5.63 9.15 2.73
N ALA A 95 4.75 9.32 3.72
CA ALA A 95 4.93 10.33 4.76
C ALA A 95 6.22 10.11 5.55
N ALA A 96 6.96 11.17 5.82
CA ALA A 96 8.18 11.12 6.63
C ALA A 96 7.91 10.54 8.02
N GLY A 97 8.82 9.69 8.53
CA GLY A 97 8.69 9.08 9.85
C GLY A 97 7.64 7.95 9.95
N SER A 98 6.94 7.62 8.86
CA SER A 98 5.90 6.58 8.86
C SER A 98 6.41 5.17 9.11
N GLY A 99 7.70 4.92 8.89
CA GLY A 99 8.34 3.64 9.19
C GLY A 99 9.49 3.28 8.27
N LEU A 100 9.82 2.00 8.21
CA LEU A 100 10.82 1.43 7.32
C LEU A 100 10.20 1.11 5.96
N VAL A 101 10.81 1.61 4.89
CA VAL A 101 10.46 1.29 3.51
C VAL A 101 11.72 0.86 2.77
N GLU A 102 11.90 -0.45 2.58
CA GLU A 102 13.15 -1.01 2.07
C GLU A 102 12.93 -2.26 1.23
N GLY A 103 13.80 -2.51 0.23
CA GLY A 103 13.80 -3.76 -0.52
C GLY A 103 12.54 -4.01 -1.33
N ASN A 104 11.79 -2.96 -1.68
CA ASN A 104 10.65 -3.05 -2.58
C ASN A 104 11.14 -2.89 -4.03
N TYR A 105 10.58 -3.68 -4.95
CA TYR A 105 10.84 -3.57 -6.39
C TYR A 105 9.84 -2.63 -7.04
N GLY A 106 10.32 -1.78 -7.95
CA GLY A 106 9.52 -0.70 -8.54
C GLY A 106 9.39 0.48 -7.56
N GLY A 107 8.33 1.26 -7.70
CA GLY A 107 7.98 2.33 -6.76
C GLY A 107 8.96 3.50 -6.85
N VAL A 108 8.69 4.48 -7.72
CA VAL A 108 9.46 5.73 -7.68
C VAL A 108 8.97 6.53 -6.48
N ALA A 109 9.79 6.60 -5.44
CA ALA A 109 9.44 7.32 -4.22
C ALA A 109 9.34 8.83 -4.50
N ARG A 110 8.18 9.41 -4.18
CA ARG A 110 8.02 10.86 -4.05
C ARG A 110 7.92 11.21 -2.57
N THR A 111 8.93 11.92 -2.06
CA THR A 111 8.85 12.58 -0.76
C THR A 111 7.87 13.76 -0.88
N ARG A 112 6.83 13.77 -0.07
CA ARG A 112 5.99 14.96 0.18
C ARG A 112 6.37 15.58 1.51
#